data_AF-A0A7K2Q4B8-F1
#
_entry.id   AF-A0A7K2Q4B8-F1
#
_cell.length_a   1.000
_cell.length_b   1.000
_cell.length_c   1.000
_cell.angle_alpha   90.00
_cell.angle_beta   90.00
_cell.angle_gamma   90.00
#
_symmetry.space_group_name_H-M   'P 1'
#
loop_
_entity.id
_entity.type
_entity.pdbx_description
1 polymer ?
#
loop_
_entity_poly.entity_id
_entity_poly.type
_entity_poly.pdbx_seq_one_letter_code
_entity_poly.pdbx_strand_id
1 'polypeptide(L)'
;MRSIGEMGRDSGLGVSALRFYDRAGVLVPAWVDPATGYRWYAPEQLGEARLLARLRRSGMPLADIRLVLAGWAGGDTGLVPRLLDGHLRRLESGLAEAREELSAVRALLGHKETSMTTATAAARLTLPGAGLAAALDAVRYAAGTDPELPVLGGIHFDIEGDALHLVATDRYRMAVARTSATGAATPADGAAATASDSASDRACDPAGHGGGGRVQVTVPLPLADAMRALLTDGAPARLTLDGGRVELETQGRQVAGQSLGEDFPDYRRLTLLPEGRRLPLDVPALRRALGGQEAEVCVLVLTDTVTVGDEDGAGDRVGVNPAFLLDALAAGEELLLEYIGPKAPLVLLRPDVEDAFSLLMPVSLEA
;
A
#
# COMPACT_ATOMS: atom_id res chain seq x y z
N MET A 1 -47.34 26.58 -5.27
CA MET A 1 -46.69 26.04 -6.49
C MET A 1 -45.28 26.60 -6.60
N ARG A 2 -44.36 25.86 -7.22
CA ARG A 2 -42.97 26.29 -7.48
C ARG A 2 -42.76 26.50 -8.97
N SER A 3 -42.09 27.57 -9.34
CA SER A 3 -41.60 27.78 -10.71
C SER A 3 -40.56 26.73 -11.09
N ILE A 4 -40.32 26.50 -12.39
CA ILE A 4 -39.26 25.59 -12.85
C ILE A 4 -37.87 25.96 -12.31
N GLY A 5 -37.60 27.26 -12.11
CA GLY A 5 -36.35 27.74 -11.53
C GLY A 5 -36.20 27.42 -10.04
N GLU A 6 -37.26 27.63 -9.26
CA GLU A 6 -37.30 27.27 -7.83
C GLU A 6 -37.26 25.76 -7.64
N MET A 7 -38.03 25.03 -8.46
CA MET A 7 -38.03 23.57 -8.46
C MET A 7 -36.63 23.01 -8.75
N GLY A 8 -35.92 23.60 -9.71
CA GLY A 8 -34.56 23.19 -10.04
C GLY A 8 -33.58 23.41 -8.89
N ARG A 9 -33.65 24.58 -8.25
CA ARG A 9 -32.84 24.89 -7.06
C ARG A 9 -33.13 23.94 -5.89
N ASP A 10 -34.40 23.69 -5.59
CA ASP A 10 -34.80 22.91 -4.41
C ASP A 10 -34.61 21.38 -4.57
N SER A 11 -34.62 20.88 -5.81
CA SER A 11 -34.44 19.46 -6.14
C SER A 11 -33.01 19.08 -6.53
N GLY A 12 -32.18 20.06 -6.90
CA GLY A 12 -30.85 19.83 -7.46
C GLY A 12 -30.87 19.36 -8.92
N LEU A 13 -31.99 19.53 -9.62
CA LEU A 13 -32.11 19.30 -11.07
C LEU A 13 -31.96 20.62 -11.82
N GLY A 14 -31.13 20.65 -12.87
CA GLY A 14 -31.07 21.84 -13.74
C GLY A 14 -32.40 22.09 -14.46
N VAL A 15 -32.69 23.34 -14.81
CA VAL A 15 -33.90 23.73 -15.56
C VAL A 15 -34.03 22.94 -16.89
N SER A 16 -32.90 22.69 -17.57
CA SER A 16 -32.88 21.85 -18.78
C SER A 16 -33.26 20.39 -18.49
N ALA A 17 -32.80 19.84 -17.37
CA ALA A 17 -33.13 18.48 -16.94
C ALA A 17 -34.62 18.35 -16.62
N LEU A 18 -35.22 19.33 -15.92
CA LEU A 18 -36.66 19.36 -15.65
C LEU A 18 -37.49 19.39 -16.95
N ARG A 19 -37.08 20.18 -17.94
CA ARG A 19 -37.72 20.17 -19.28
C ARG A 19 -37.55 18.84 -20.01
N PHE A 20 -36.41 18.18 -19.84
CA PHE A 20 -36.16 16.85 -20.40
C PHE A 20 -37.07 15.81 -19.76
N TYR A 21 -37.19 15.78 -18.43
CA TYR A 21 -38.02 14.82 -17.72
C TYR A 21 -39.52 15.03 -17.91
N ASP A 22 -39.95 16.27 -18.10
CA ASP A 22 -41.31 16.61 -18.57
C ASP A 22 -41.60 15.92 -19.92
N ARG A 23 -40.76 16.16 -20.94
CA ARG A 23 -40.92 15.52 -22.26
C ARG A 23 -40.84 13.99 -22.21
N ALA A 24 -40.02 13.45 -21.31
CA ALA A 24 -39.88 12.01 -21.13
C ALA A 24 -41.01 11.38 -20.28
N GLY A 25 -41.94 12.20 -19.75
CA GLY A 25 -43.03 11.73 -18.89
C GLY A 25 -42.57 11.18 -17.54
N VAL A 26 -41.36 11.55 -17.08
CA VAL A 26 -40.75 11.07 -15.84
C VAL A 26 -41.09 11.99 -14.67
N LEU A 27 -41.16 13.31 -14.92
CA LEU A 27 -41.59 14.30 -13.93
C LEU A 27 -42.35 15.41 -14.66
N VAL A 28 -43.66 15.25 -14.72
CA VAL A 28 -44.56 16.16 -15.45
C VAL A 28 -44.95 17.33 -14.54
N PRO A 29 -44.88 18.59 -15.00
CA PRO A 29 -45.32 19.74 -14.21
C PRO A 29 -46.82 19.65 -13.89
N ALA A 30 -47.20 20.06 -12.67
CA ALA A 30 -48.59 20.11 -12.25
C ALA A 30 -49.43 21.08 -13.11
N TRP A 31 -48.82 22.15 -13.61
CA TRP A 31 -49.48 23.08 -14.52
C TRP A 31 -48.49 23.71 -15.49
N VAL A 32 -48.93 23.91 -16.73
CA VAL A 32 -48.21 24.66 -17.76
C VAL A 32 -49.08 25.82 -18.19
N ASP A 33 -48.52 27.03 -18.12
CA ASP A 33 -49.20 28.25 -18.55
C ASP A 33 -49.48 28.18 -20.07
N PRO A 34 -50.76 28.26 -20.51
CA PRO A 34 -51.12 28.17 -21.92
C PRO A 34 -50.58 29.31 -22.78
N ALA A 35 -50.36 30.50 -22.18
CA ALA A 35 -49.93 31.70 -22.90
C ALA A 35 -48.41 31.82 -22.97
N THR A 36 -47.71 31.45 -21.89
CA THR A 36 -46.25 31.62 -21.78
C THR A 36 -45.46 30.31 -21.89
N GLY A 37 -46.11 29.16 -21.78
CA GLY A 37 -45.47 27.84 -21.72
C GLY A 37 -44.66 27.60 -20.44
N TYR A 38 -44.87 28.44 -19.42
CA TYR A 38 -44.14 28.38 -18.16
C TYR A 38 -44.62 27.20 -17.31
N ARG A 39 -43.67 26.49 -16.69
CA ARG A 39 -43.93 25.24 -15.95
C ARG A 39 -43.98 25.49 -14.46
N TRP A 40 -45.01 24.96 -13.83
CA TRP A 40 -45.27 25.04 -12.41
C TRP A 40 -45.40 23.66 -11.80
N TYR A 41 -44.72 23.45 -10.67
CA TYR A 41 -44.69 22.19 -9.95
C TYR A 41 -45.43 22.32 -8.62
N ALA A 42 -46.17 21.30 -8.24
CA ALA A 42 -46.84 21.27 -6.94
C ALA A 42 -45.83 21.00 -5.82
N PRO A 43 -46.07 21.45 -4.59
CA PRO A 43 -45.13 21.26 -3.49
C PRO A 43 -44.77 19.79 -3.21
N GLU A 44 -45.69 18.88 -3.48
CA GLU A 44 -45.60 17.45 -3.23
C GLU A 44 -44.62 16.78 -4.22
N GLN A 45 -44.46 17.34 -5.43
CA GLN A 45 -43.54 16.85 -6.46
C GLN A 45 -42.06 17.05 -6.10
N LEU A 46 -41.78 17.83 -5.05
CA LEU A 46 -40.40 18.06 -4.61
C LEU A 46 -39.72 16.79 -4.11
N GLY A 47 -40.45 15.91 -3.42
CA GLY A 47 -39.91 14.63 -2.95
C GLY A 47 -39.49 13.73 -4.11
N GLU A 48 -40.38 13.62 -5.11
CA GLU A 48 -40.16 12.85 -6.34
C GLU A 48 -38.93 13.33 -7.10
N ALA A 49 -38.81 14.65 -7.30
CA ALA A 49 -37.69 15.24 -8.01
C ALA A 49 -36.36 15.09 -7.27
N ARG A 50 -36.36 15.15 -5.94
CA ARG A 50 -35.16 14.89 -5.13
C ARG A 50 -34.72 13.42 -5.24
N LEU A 51 -35.68 12.50 -5.26
CA LEU A 51 -35.41 11.07 -5.47
C LEU A 51 -34.82 10.84 -6.86
N LEU A 52 -35.46 11.37 -7.91
CA LEU A 52 -34.97 11.35 -9.28
C LEU A 52 -33.53 11.89 -9.39
N ALA A 53 -33.24 13.02 -8.75
CA ALA A 53 -31.91 13.61 -8.74
C ALA A 53 -30.86 12.69 -8.09
N ARG A 54 -31.20 12.01 -6.98
CA ARG A 54 -30.30 11.06 -6.30
C ARG A 54 -30.03 9.83 -7.16
N LEU A 55 -31.06 9.23 -7.74
CA LEU A 55 -30.93 8.05 -8.60
C LEU A 55 -30.13 8.36 -9.87
N ARG A 56 -30.30 9.57 -10.43
CA ARG A 56 -29.51 9.99 -11.58
C ARG A 56 -28.03 10.18 -11.26
N ARG A 57 -27.72 10.75 -10.08
CA ARG A 57 -26.33 10.90 -9.61
C ARG A 57 -25.65 9.57 -9.32
N SER A 58 -26.38 8.56 -8.87
CA SER A 58 -25.84 7.20 -8.68
C SER A 58 -25.69 6.40 -9.97
N GLY A 59 -25.90 7.03 -11.13
CA GLY A 59 -25.73 6.38 -12.43
C GLY A 59 -26.84 5.38 -12.79
N MET A 60 -27.98 5.40 -12.10
CA MET A 60 -29.08 4.48 -12.41
C MET A 60 -29.62 4.73 -13.84
N PRO A 61 -29.86 3.67 -14.65
CA PRO A 61 -30.47 3.81 -15.97
C PRO A 61 -31.86 4.43 -15.90
N LEU A 62 -32.21 5.26 -16.88
CA LEU A 62 -33.49 5.98 -16.89
C LEU A 62 -34.71 5.03 -16.86
N ALA A 63 -34.59 3.84 -17.45
CA ALA A 63 -35.63 2.81 -17.40
C ALA A 63 -35.91 2.35 -15.96
N ASP A 64 -34.86 2.06 -15.18
CA ASP A 64 -34.98 1.64 -13.78
C ASP A 64 -35.50 2.77 -12.90
N ILE A 65 -35.05 4.01 -13.15
CA ILE A 65 -35.55 5.20 -12.45
C ILE A 65 -37.07 5.32 -12.60
N ARG A 66 -37.63 5.08 -13.79
CA ARG A 66 -39.09 5.13 -14.01
C ARG A 66 -39.83 4.10 -13.17
N LEU A 67 -39.28 2.89 -13.07
CA LEU A 67 -39.86 1.82 -12.27
C LEU A 67 -39.80 2.14 -10.77
N VAL A 68 -38.68 2.71 -10.31
CA VAL A 68 -38.53 3.15 -8.92
C VAL A 68 -39.53 4.26 -8.56
N LEU A 69 -39.70 5.27 -9.42
CA LEU A 69 -40.66 6.35 -9.18
C LEU A 69 -42.10 5.83 -9.20
N ALA A 70 -42.44 4.92 -10.13
CA ALA A 70 -43.75 4.29 -10.18
C ALA A 70 -44.04 3.44 -8.93
N GLY A 71 -43.07 2.66 -8.46
CA GLY A 71 -43.19 1.86 -7.23
C GLY A 71 -43.30 2.74 -5.98
N TRP A 72 -42.59 3.87 -5.94
CA TRP A 72 -42.64 4.83 -4.84
C TRP A 72 -44.00 5.54 -4.74
N ALA A 73 -44.59 5.94 -5.87
CA ALA A 73 -45.93 6.54 -5.91
C ALA A 73 -47.06 5.51 -5.67
N GLY A 74 -46.86 4.27 -6.11
CA GLY A 74 -47.84 3.18 -6.03
C GLY A 74 -47.81 2.35 -4.73
N GLY A 75 -46.83 2.57 -3.85
CA GLY A 75 -46.71 1.85 -2.57
C GLY A 75 -46.21 0.40 -2.69
N ASP A 76 -45.55 0.03 -3.78
CA ASP A 76 -44.96 -1.30 -3.96
C ASP A 76 -43.67 -1.41 -3.15
N THR A 77 -43.76 -2.05 -1.98
CA THR A 77 -42.66 -2.22 -1.03
C THR A 77 -41.62 -3.26 -1.47
N GLY A 78 -41.92 -4.09 -2.47
CA GLY A 78 -41.03 -5.17 -2.92
C GLY A 78 -40.20 -4.82 -4.15
N LEU A 79 -40.75 -4.02 -5.07
CA LEU A 79 -40.10 -3.71 -6.34
C LEU A 79 -38.94 -2.71 -6.19
N VAL A 80 -39.12 -1.65 -5.39
CA VAL A 80 -38.09 -0.61 -5.21
C VAL A 80 -36.79 -1.17 -4.60
N PRO A 81 -36.82 -1.95 -3.49
CA PRO A 81 -35.60 -2.54 -2.95
C PRO A 81 -34.89 -3.46 -3.95
N ARG A 82 -35.63 -4.30 -4.67
CA ARG A 82 -35.05 -5.22 -5.68
C ARG A 82 -34.30 -4.47 -6.79
N LEU A 83 -34.84 -3.34 -7.26
CA LEU A 83 -34.18 -2.51 -8.27
C LEU A 83 -32.93 -1.81 -7.72
N LEU A 84 -32.98 -1.34 -6.47
CA LEU A 84 -31.82 -0.75 -5.81
C LEU A 84 -30.71 -1.78 -5.59
N ASP A 85 -31.03 -2.96 -5.09
CA ASP A 85 -30.08 -4.06 -4.88
C ASP A 85 -29.48 -4.55 -6.21
N GLY A 86 -30.32 -4.65 -7.25
CA GLY A 86 -29.87 -4.99 -8.60
C GLY A 86 -28.89 -3.96 -9.16
N HIS A 87 -29.14 -2.66 -8.92
CA HIS A 87 -28.22 -1.61 -9.33
C HIS A 87 -26.93 -1.59 -8.52
N LEU A 88 -27.01 -1.81 -7.20
CA LEU A 88 -25.85 -1.92 -6.33
C LEU A 88 -24.92 -3.04 -6.79
N ARG A 89 -25.46 -4.24 -7.04
CA ARG A 89 -24.69 -5.37 -7.58
C ARG A 89 -23.99 -5.03 -8.89
N ARG A 90 -24.66 -4.34 -9.82
CA ARG A 90 -24.02 -3.91 -11.08
C ARG A 90 -22.87 -2.93 -10.86
N LEU A 91 -23.01 -1.99 -9.93
CA LEU A 91 -21.95 -1.04 -9.58
C LEU A 91 -20.75 -1.77 -8.94
N GLU A 92 -21.02 -2.72 -8.04
CA GLU A 92 -19.99 -3.53 -7.38
C GLU A 92 -19.24 -4.41 -8.40
N SER A 93 -19.95 -5.10 -9.29
CA SER A 93 -19.35 -5.87 -10.38
C SER A 93 -18.50 -4.99 -11.29
N GLY A 94 -19.03 -3.84 -11.72
CA GLY A 94 -18.25 -2.91 -12.57
C GLY A 94 -17.00 -2.36 -11.88
N LEU A 95 -17.04 -2.13 -10.56
CA LEU A 95 -15.85 -1.74 -9.79
C LEU A 95 -14.85 -2.89 -9.69
N ALA A 96 -15.32 -4.12 -9.48
CA ALA A 96 -14.46 -5.31 -9.44
C ALA A 96 -13.76 -5.54 -10.78
N GLU A 97 -14.50 -5.50 -11.89
CA GLU A 97 -13.97 -5.61 -13.26
C GLU A 97 -12.95 -4.50 -13.55
N ALA A 98 -13.27 -3.24 -13.21
CA ALA A 98 -12.34 -2.13 -13.42
C ALA A 98 -11.06 -2.28 -12.59
N ARG A 99 -11.16 -2.80 -11.36
CA ARG A 99 -9.99 -3.10 -10.52
C ARG A 99 -9.15 -4.24 -11.10
N GLU A 100 -9.79 -5.29 -11.61
CA GLU A 100 -9.12 -6.42 -12.26
C GLU A 100 -8.38 -5.95 -13.52
N GLU A 101 -9.05 -5.19 -14.38
CA GLU A 101 -8.46 -4.63 -15.61
C GLU A 101 -7.26 -3.72 -15.29
N LEU A 102 -7.41 -2.80 -14.33
CA LEU A 102 -6.29 -1.94 -13.91
C LEU A 102 -5.14 -2.75 -13.30
N SER A 103 -5.44 -3.85 -12.60
CA SER A 103 -4.42 -4.76 -12.08
C SER A 103 -3.69 -5.49 -13.19
N ALA A 104 -4.39 -5.96 -14.23
CA ALA A 104 -3.81 -6.57 -15.40
C ALA A 104 -2.92 -5.59 -16.18
N VAL A 105 -3.37 -4.35 -16.41
CA VAL A 105 -2.57 -3.29 -17.04
C VAL A 105 -1.31 -3.00 -16.22
N ARG A 106 -1.42 -2.88 -14.90
CA ARG A 106 -0.25 -2.68 -14.02
C ARG A 106 0.71 -3.87 -14.06
N ALA A 107 0.20 -5.10 -14.16
CA ALA A 107 1.04 -6.29 -14.28
C ALA A 107 1.82 -6.27 -15.60
N LEU A 108 1.17 -5.92 -16.72
CA LEU A 108 1.82 -5.79 -18.03
C LEU A 108 2.88 -4.68 -18.06
N LEU A 109 2.60 -3.54 -17.42
CA LEU A 109 3.57 -2.46 -17.27
C LEU A 109 4.75 -2.86 -16.38
N GLY A 110 4.49 -3.55 -15.27
CA GLY A 110 5.52 -4.10 -14.39
C GLY A 110 6.42 -5.11 -15.13
N HIS A 111 5.85 -6.03 -15.91
CA HIS A 111 6.64 -6.98 -16.71
C HIS A 111 7.52 -6.29 -17.77
N LYS A 112 7.09 -5.14 -18.30
CA LYS A 112 7.88 -4.35 -19.27
C LYS A 112 9.03 -3.59 -18.60
N GLU A 113 8.83 -3.11 -17.37
CA GLU A 113 9.88 -2.49 -16.56
C GLU A 113 10.87 -3.54 -16.01
N THR A 114 10.38 -4.71 -15.60
CA THR A 114 11.20 -5.86 -15.18
C THR A 114 11.98 -6.48 -16.34
N SER A 115 11.38 -6.63 -17.53
CA SER A 115 12.10 -7.12 -18.73
C SER A 115 13.23 -6.19 -19.20
N MET A 116 13.24 -4.91 -18.79
CA MET A 116 14.40 -4.03 -19.01
C MET A 116 15.41 -4.04 -17.85
N THR A 117 15.08 -4.61 -16.69
CA THR A 117 15.90 -4.54 -15.46
C THR A 117 16.39 -5.92 -14.99
N THR A 118 16.30 -6.96 -15.81
CA THR A 118 17.02 -8.23 -15.59
C THR A 118 18.34 -8.28 -16.37
N ALA A 119 19.02 -7.13 -16.51
CA ALA A 119 20.45 -7.15 -16.80
C ALA A 119 21.17 -7.36 -15.47
N THR A 120 21.86 -8.48 -15.33
CA THR A 120 22.65 -8.90 -14.17
C THR A 120 23.80 -7.93 -13.92
N ALA A 121 23.50 -6.71 -13.43
CA ALA A 121 24.50 -5.68 -13.22
C ALA A 121 25.35 -6.01 -11.99
N ALA A 122 26.68 -6.00 -12.17
CA ALA A 122 27.60 -6.19 -11.07
C ALA A 122 27.68 -4.89 -10.25
N ALA A 123 27.45 -4.99 -8.94
CA ALA A 123 27.51 -3.85 -8.04
C ALA A 123 28.57 -4.08 -6.97
N ARG A 124 29.34 -3.04 -6.66
CA ARG A 124 30.25 -3.05 -5.51
C ARG A 124 30.01 -1.80 -4.67
N LEU A 125 29.57 -2.02 -3.45
CA LEU A 125 29.18 -0.98 -2.51
C LEU A 125 30.02 -1.07 -1.24
N THR A 126 30.30 0.08 -0.64
CA THR A 126 30.85 0.20 0.71
C THR A 126 29.76 0.76 1.61
N LEU A 127 29.46 0.02 2.68
CA LEU A 127 28.35 0.27 3.59
C LEU A 127 28.93 0.53 5.00
N PRO A 128 28.38 1.46 5.79
CA PRO A 128 28.69 1.56 7.22
C PRO A 128 28.28 0.25 7.91
N GLY A 129 29.23 -0.46 8.54
CA GLY A 129 28.95 -1.79 9.10
C GLY A 129 27.87 -1.76 10.17
N ALA A 130 27.86 -0.71 11.01
CA ALA A 130 26.81 -0.51 12.00
C ALA A 130 25.43 -0.26 11.36
N GLY A 131 25.39 0.51 10.26
CA GLY A 131 24.15 0.79 9.53
C GLY A 131 23.57 -0.46 8.86
N LEU A 132 24.42 -1.26 8.20
CA LEU A 132 23.99 -2.53 7.59
C LEU A 132 23.55 -3.54 8.65
N ALA A 133 24.25 -3.62 9.79
CA ALA A 133 23.87 -4.49 10.90
C ALA A 133 22.48 -4.13 11.45
N ALA A 134 22.25 -2.84 11.71
CA ALA A 134 20.96 -2.34 12.19
C ALA A 134 19.83 -2.60 11.18
N ALA A 135 20.10 -2.40 9.88
CA ALA A 135 19.12 -2.66 8.84
C ALA A 135 18.78 -4.16 8.73
N LEU A 136 19.76 -5.05 8.82
CA LEU A 136 19.53 -6.51 8.86
C LEU A 136 18.74 -6.92 10.11
N ASP A 137 19.08 -6.38 11.28
CA ASP A 137 18.33 -6.62 12.53
C ASP A 137 16.86 -6.18 12.40
N ALA A 138 16.61 -5.09 11.68
CA ALA A 138 15.29 -4.50 11.50
C ALA A 138 14.38 -5.27 10.53
N VAL A 139 14.93 -6.15 9.67
CA VAL A 139 14.11 -6.82 8.64
C VAL A 139 14.12 -8.34 8.70
N ARG A 140 15.19 -8.98 9.20
CA ARG A 140 15.36 -10.45 9.10
C ARG A 140 14.20 -11.26 9.69
N TYR A 141 13.52 -10.73 10.71
CA TYR A 141 12.45 -11.43 11.41
C TYR A 141 11.20 -11.60 10.54
N ALA A 142 11.03 -10.77 9.50
CA ALA A 142 9.87 -10.80 8.61
C ALA A 142 10.05 -11.74 7.41
N ALA A 143 11.19 -12.42 7.29
CA ALA A 143 11.41 -13.41 6.25
C ALA A 143 10.52 -14.65 6.48
N GLY A 144 9.90 -15.14 5.42
CA GLY A 144 9.01 -16.30 5.45
C GLY A 144 9.77 -17.62 5.60
N THR A 145 9.03 -18.66 6.00
CA THR A 145 9.52 -20.05 6.08
C THR A 145 8.70 -21.01 5.21
N ASP A 146 7.82 -20.46 4.37
CA ASP A 146 6.91 -21.21 3.49
C ASP A 146 7.72 -21.87 2.35
N PRO A 147 7.79 -23.21 2.29
CA PRO A 147 8.52 -23.91 1.24
C PRO A 147 7.88 -23.75 -0.15
N GLU A 148 6.61 -23.33 -0.23
CA GLU A 148 5.94 -23.05 -1.51
C GLU A 148 6.35 -21.71 -2.11
N LEU A 149 6.95 -20.82 -1.31
CA LEU A 149 7.42 -19.49 -1.74
C LEU A 149 8.86 -19.23 -1.30
N PRO A 150 9.85 -19.94 -1.89
CA PRO A 150 11.26 -19.86 -1.48
C PRO A 150 11.82 -18.44 -1.53
N VAL A 151 11.37 -17.61 -2.49
CA VAL A 151 11.77 -16.20 -2.62
C VAL A 151 11.50 -15.37 -1.36
N LEU A 152 10.48 -15.71 -0.59
CA LEU A 152 10.11 -15.03 0.65
C LEU A 152 10.98 -15.47 1.85
N GLY A 153 11.71 -16.58 1.71
CA GLY A 153 12.73 -17.03 2.67
C GLY A 153 14.05 -16.25 2.60
N GLY A 154 14.06 -15.10 1.92
CA GLY A 154 15.20 -14.21 1.78
C GLY A 154 14.86 -12.76 2.10
N ILE A 155 15.91 -11.94 2.13
CA ILE A 155 15.84 -10.49 2.26
C ILE A 155 16.18 -9.89 0.90
N HIS A 156 15.28 -9.08 0.37
CA HIS A 156 15.48 -8.34 -0.87
C HIS A 156 16.34 -7.11 -0.64
N PHE A 157 17.40 -6.98 -1.43
CA PHE A 157 18.33 -5.87 -1.44
C PHE A 157 18.05 -5.05 -2.70
N ASP A 158 17.55 -3.82 -2.53
CA ASP A 158 17.24 -2.89 -3.62
C ASP A 158 18.17 -1.67 -3.51
N ILE A 159 19.12 -1.60 -4.43
CA ILE A 159 20.13 -0.54 -4.50
C ILE A 159 19.62 0.55 -5.43
N GLU A 160 19.47 1.75 -4.88
CA GLU A 160 19.07 2.94 -5.61
C GLU A 160 20.01 4.10 -5.24
N GLY A 161 20.82 4.53 -6.20
CA GLY A 161 21.79 5.61 -5.97
C GLY A 161 22.77 5.29 -4.86
N ASP A 162 22.73 6.06 -3.78
CA ASP A 162 23.55 5.96 -2.58
C ASP A 162 22.82 5.29 -1.40
N ALA A 163 21.74 4.58 -1.67
CA ALA A 163 20.94 3.88 -0.67
C ALA A 163 20.78 2.40 -0.99
N LEU A 164 20.88 1.58 0.05
CA LEU A 164 20.49 0.18 0.03
C LEU A 164 19.23 0.02 0.87
N HIS A 165 18.14 -0.42 0.25
CA HIS A 165 16.91 -0.82 0.93
C HIS A 165 16.95 -2.34 1.15
N LEU A 166 16.64 -2.75 2.37
CA LEU A 166 16.46 -4.15 2.71
C LEU A 166 14.98 -4.39 3.00
N VAL A 167 14.43 -5.45 2.43
CA VAL A 167 13.00 -5.79 2.57
C VAL A 167 12.83 -7.27 2.82
N ALA A 168 12.01 -7.63 3.80
CA ALA A 168 11.61 -9.01 4.05
C ALA A 168 10.10 -9.10 4.30
N THR A 169 9.46 -10.17 3.83
CA THR A 169 8.01 -10.38 3.99
C THR A 169 7.67 -11.87 3.98
N ASP A 170 6.60 -12.23 4.68
CA ASP A 170 6.07 -13.59 4.79
C ASP A 170 4.58 -13.69 4.40
N ARG A 171 4.09 -12.71 3.61
CA ARG A 171 2.68 -12.48 3.21
C ARG A 171 1.77 -11.87 4.26
N TYR A 172 2.10 -11.99 5.55
CA TYR A 172 1.30 -11.45 6.65
C TYR A 172 1.90 -10.18 7.25
N ARG A 173 3.21 -10.02 7.10
CA ARG A 173 3.95 -8.83 7.51
C ARG A 173 5.04 -8.49 6.52
N MET A 174 5.54 -7.27 6.61
CA MET A 174 6.69 -6.80 5.84
C MET A 174 7.53 -5.88 6.69
N ALA A 175 8.85 -5.98 6.60
CA ALA A 175 9.77 -5.06 7.25
C ALA A 175 10.69 -4.43 6.20
N VAL A 176 10.89 -3.12 6.32
CA VAL A 176 11.74 -2.32 5.42
C VAL A 176 12.72 -1.53 6.26
N ALA A 177 13.98 -1.52 5.86
CA ALA A 177 15.02 -0.68 6.44
C ALA A 177 15.94 -0.14 5.36
N ARG A 178 16.55 1.03 5.63
CA ARG A 178 17.47 1.69 4.73
C ARG A 178 18.85 1.84 5.38
N THR A 179 19.89 1.73 4.57
CA THR A 179 21.24 2.15 4.95
C THR A 179 21.91 2.89 3.81
N SER A 180 22.82 3.81 4.13
CA SER A 180 23.60 4.52 3.13
C SER A 180 24.67 3.63 2.52
N ALA A 181 24.94 3.84 1.24
CA ALA A 181 25.88 3.08 0.44
C ALA A 181 26.74 4.04 -0.39
N THR A 182 28.04 3.77 -0.41
CA THR A 182 29.00 4.48 -1.26
C THR A 182 29.60 3.51 -2.26
N GLY A 183 29.34 3.69 -3.54
CA GLY A 183 29.90 2.85 -4.60
C GLY A 183 29.20 3.05 -5.94
N ALA A 184 29.69 2.38 -6.98
CA ALA A 184 29.13 2.44 -8.32
C ALA A 184 28.47 1.10 -8.67
N ALA A 185 27.19 1.12 -9.02
CA ALA A 185 26.57 0.04 -9.79
C ALA A 185 27.12 0.13 -11.21
N THR A 186 27.89 -0.88 -11.65
CA THR A 186 28.41 -0.89 -13.02
C THR A 186 27.53 -1.82 -13.84
N PRO A 187 26.87 -1.36 -14.92
CA PRO A 187 26.14 -2.26 -15.81
C PRO A 187 27.13 -3.30 -16.36
N ALA A 188 26.72 -4.58 -16.37
CA ALA A 188 27.60 -5.71 -16.66
C ALA A 188 28.05 -5.87 -18.12
N ASP A 189 27.98 -4.80 -18.92
CA ASP A 189 28.62 -4.73 -20.23
C ASP A 189 29.87 -3.85 -20.17
N GLY A 190 31.01 -4.51 -19.91
CA GLY A 190 32.31 -3.86 -19.86
C GLY A 190 33.42 -4.84 -19.54
N ALA A 191 33.82 -5.60 -20.55
CA ALA A 191 34.96 -6.51 -20.49
C ALA A 191 36.21 -5.83 -19.91
N ALA A 192 36.99 -6.63 -19.19
CA ALA A 192 38.25 -6.29 -18.57
C ALA A 192 39.14 -5.34 -19.41
N ALA A 193 39.65 -4.28 -18.77
CA ALA A 193 40.85 -3.61 -19.21
C ALA A 193 41.82 -3.48 -18.02
N THR A 194 42.77 -4.41 -17.98
CA THR A 194 44.05 -4.26 -17.30
C THR A 194 44.90 -3.23 -18.05
N ALA A 195 45.37 -2.17 -17.37
CA ALA A 195 46.58 -1.38 -17.68
C ALA A 195 46.73 -0.29 -16.60
N SER A 196 47.66 -0.42 -15.65
CA SER A 196 48.98 0.21 -15.67
C SER A 196 48.98 1.73 -15.87
N ASP A 197 49.22 2.44 -14.77
CA ASP A 197 50.15 3.55 -14.59
C ASP A 197 50.20 4.67 -15.66
N SER A 198 49.69 5.85 -15.31
CA SER A 198 50.44 7.11 -15.43
C SER A 198 49.65 8.29 -14.86
N ALA A 199 50.33 9.06 -14.02
CA ALA A 199 49.89 10.35 -13.53
C ALA A 199 49.73 11.34 -14.68
N SER A 200 48.57 12.01 -14.77
CA SER A 200 48.53 13.44 -15.08
C SER A 200 47.19 14.06 -14.68
N ASP A 201 47.37 15.01 -13.77
CA ASP A 201 46.50 16.11 -13.38
C ASP A 201 45.68 16.71 -14.54
N ARG A 202 44.34 16.64 -14.40
CA ARG A 202 43.39 17.57 -15.02
C ARG A 202 42.02 17.47 -14.34
N ALA A 203 41.74 18.49 -13.53
CA ALA A 203 40.46 18.97 -13.01
C ALA A 203 39.20 18.16 -13.40
N CYS A 204 38.62 17.48 -12.41
CA CYS A 204 37.25 16.94 -12.48
C CYS A 204 36.23 18.07 -12.26
N ASP A 205 35.38 18.29 -13.27
CA ASP A 205 34.07 18.91 -13.12
C ASP A 205 33.15 18.02 -12.27
N PRO A 206 32.56 18.50 -11.16
CA PRO A 206 31.65 17.71 -10.34
C PRO A 206 30.21 17.97 -10.79
N ALA A 207 29.81 17.46 -11.95
CA ALA A 207 28.41 17.50 -12.38
C ALA A 207 28.07 16.40 -13.40
N GLY A 208 28.54 15.17 -13.15
CA GLY A 208 28.04 13.98 -13.81
C GLY A 208 27.07 13.25 -12.90
N HIS A 209 25.77 13.57 -12.98
CA HIS A 209 24.74 12.68 -12.45
C HIS A 209 24.68 11.44 -13.36
N GLY A 210 25.62 10.52 -13.14
CA GLY A 210 25.59 9.20 -13.76
C GLY A 210 24.32 8.51 -13.30
N GLY A 211 23.44 8.18 -14.24
CA GLY A 211 22.24 7.39 -13.98
C GLY A 211 22.64 6.06 -13.38
N GLY A 212 22.61 5.97 -12.05
CA GLY A 212 22.91 4.75 -11.32
C GLY A 212 21.87 3.71 -11.67
N GLY A 213 22.29 2.65 -12.35
CA GLY A 213 21.42 1.50 -12.60
C GLY A 213 20.94 0.95 -11.27
N ARG A 214 19.62 0.76 -11.14
CA ARG A 214 19.00 0.10 -10.00
C ARG A 214 19.41 -1.37 -10.02
N VAL A 215 19.89 -1.90 -8.90
CA VAL A 215 20.33 -3.30 -8.79
C VAL A 215 19.53 -3.97 -7.68
N GLN A 216 18.90 -5.09 -8.02
CA GLN A 216 18.05 -5.85 -7.12
C GLN A 216 18.57 -7.28 -6.99
N VAL A 217 18.59 -7.78 -5.76
CA VAL A 217 18.98 -9.15 -5.47
C VAL A 217 18.28 -9.66 -4.23
N THR A 218 17.89 -10.92 -4.20
CA THR A 218 17.28 -11.53 -3.01
C THR A 218 18.28 -12.44 -2.32
N VAL A 219 18.66 -12.10 -1.09
CA VAL A 219 19.67 -12.80 -0.28
C VAL A 219 18.97 -13.81 0.62
N PRO A 220 19.26 -15.13 0.55
CA PRO A 220 18.67 -16.12 1.45
C PRO A 220 18.90 -15.77 2.93
N LEU A 221 17.90 -16.01 3.78
CA LEU A 221 17.99 -15.68 5.21
C LEU A 221 19.24 -16.24 5.91
N PRO A 222 19.67 -17.50 5.69
CA PRO A 222 20.90 -18.02 6.32
C PRO A 222 22.17 -17.25 5.93
N LEU A 223 22.22 -16.73 4.69
CA LEU A 223 23.34 -15.91 4.23
C LEU A 223 23.29 -14.52 4.87
N ALA A 224 22.10 -13.94 4.98
CA ALA A 224 21.89 -12.66 5.66
C ALA A 224 22.23 -12.74 7.17
N ASP A 225 21.89 -13.83 7.85
CA ASP A 225 22.25 -14.05 9.25
C ASP A 225 23.78 -14.17 9.42
N ALA A 226 24.44 -14.88 8.51
CA ALA A 226 25.90 -14.97 8.50
C ALA A 226 26.57 -13.61 8.22
N MET A 227 26.00 -12.80 7.32
CA MET A 227 26.42 -11.40 7.09
C MET A 227 26.27 -10.58 8.36
N ARG A 228 25.13 -10.66 9.04
CA ARG A 228 24.89 -9.94 10.29
C ARG A 228 25.88 -10.32 11.38
N ALA A 229 26.20 -11.62 11.51
CA ALA A 229 27.16 -12.13 12.47
C ALA A 229 28.62 -11.68 12.19
N LEU A 230 28.92 -11.29 10.95
CA LEU A 230 30.20 -10.71 10.56
C LEU A 230 30.36 -9.25 11.04
N LEU A 231 29.25 -8.52 11.19
CA LEU A 231 29.19 -7.08 11.45
C LEU A 231 29.15 -6.77 12.97
N THR A 232 30.21 -7.10 13.69
CA THR A 232 30.29 -6.89 15.15
C THR A 232 30.89 -5.55 15.55
N ASP A 233 31.89 -5.08 14.79
CA ASP A 233 32.78 -4.00 15.24
C ASP A 233 32.50 -2.65 14.57
N GLY A 234 31.36 -2.53 13.87
CA GLY A 234 30.93 -1.30 13.19
C GLY A 234 31.80 -0.88 11.98
N ALA A 235 32.87 -1.62 11.68
CA ALA A 235 33.77 -1.33 10.58
C ALA A 235 33.04 -1.40 9.22
N PRO A 236 33.43 -0.55 8.25
CA PRO A 236 32.78 -0.53 6.95
C PRO A 236 32.87 -1.90 6.27
N ALA A 237 31.78 -2.29 5.63
CA ALA A 237 31.65 -3.56 4.95
C ALA A 237 31.53 -3.34 3.45
N ARG A 238 32.19 -4.19 2.67
CA ARG A 238 32.14 -4.17 1.21
C ARG A 238 31.17 -5.24 0.74
N LEU A 239 30.09 -4.82 0.10
CA LEU A 239 29.12 -5.71 -0.54
C LEU A 239 29.43 -5.80 -2.03
N THR A 240 29.58 -7.01 -2.56
CA THR A 240 29.76 -7.29 -3.99
C THR A 240 28.63 -8.18 -4.48
N LEU A 241 27.98 -7.76 -5.56
CA LEU A 241 26.94 -8.48 -6.29
C LEU A 241 27.47 -8.79 -7.68
N ASP A 242 27.53 -10.07 -8.05
CA ASP A 242 28.01 -10.49 -9.37
C ASP A 242 27.34 -11.79 -9.81
N GLY A 243 26.64 -11.79 -10.95
CA GLY A 243 26.17 -13.03 -11.57
C GLY A 243 25.28 -13.92 -10.70
N GLY A 244 24.53 -13.36 -9.73
CA GLY A 244 23.74 -14.12 -8.75
C GLY A 244 24.52 -14.58 -7.50
N ARG A 245 25.78 -14.16 -7.36
CA ARG A 245 26.57 -14.32 -6.14
C ARG A 245 26.56 -13.03 -5.33
N VAL A 246 26.36 -13.17 -4.03
CA VAL A 246 26.40 -12.07 -3.06
C VAL A 246 27.54 -12.33 -2.09
N GLU A 247 28.39 -11.34 -1.90
CA GLU A 247 29.56 -11.42 -1.04
C GLU A 247 29.69 -10.17 -0.16
N LEU A 248 29.91 -10.38 1.14
CA LEU A 248 30.16 -9.34 2.11
C LEU A 248 31.53 -9.56 2.76
N GLU A 249 32.38 -8.54 2.70
CA GLU A 249 33.73 -8.53 3.28
C GLU A 249 33.84 -7.41 4.32
N THR A 250 34.38 -7.71 5.50
CA THR A 250 34.75 -6.70 6.51
C THR A 250 35.97 -7.16 7.29
N GLN A 251 36.93 -6.25 7.52
CA GLN A 251 38.17 -6.53 8.28
C GLN A 251 38.90 -7.83 7.88
N GLY A 252 38.90 -8.19 6.59
CA GLY A 252 39.52 -9.43 6.09
C GLY A 252 38.76 -10.72 6.38
N ARG A 253 37.56 -10.63 6.96
CA ARG A 253 36.59 -11.73 7.06
C ARG A 253 35.58 -11.57 5.93
N GLN A 254 35.12 -12.69 5.36
CA GLN A 254 34.16 -12.66 4.26
C GLN A 254 33.09 -13.74 4.43
N VAL A 255 31.90 -13.46 3.90
CA VAL A 255 30.84 -14.43 3.70
C VAL A 255 30.30 -14.27 2.29
N ALA A 256 30.06 -15.38 1.60
CA ALA A 256 29.52 -15.38 0.25
C ALA A 256 28.52 -16.51 0.06
N GLY A 257 27.56 -16.29 -0.83
CA GLY A 257 26.59 -17.31 -1.22
C GLY A 257 25.82 -16.93 -2.47
N GLN A 258 24.90 -17.80 -2.86
CA GLN A 258 24.02 -17.58 -4.02
C GLN A 258 22.80 -16.76 -3.60
N SER A 259 22.40 -15.81 -4.44
CA SER A 259 21.10 -15.15 -4.34
C SER A 259 19.99 -16.08 -4.83
N LEU A 260 18.77 -15.80 -4.41
CA LEU A 260 17.57 -16.38 -5.01
C LEU A 260 17.36 -15.69 -6.36
N GLY A 261 17.20 -16.48 -7.42
CA GLY A 261 16.95 -16.01 -8.78
C GLY A 261 15.48 -15.73 -9.11
N GLU A 262 14.61 -15.80 -8.10
CA GLU A 262 13.17 -15.54 -8.22
C GLU A 262 12.87 -14.05 -7.98
N ASP A 263 11.86 -13.54 -8.69
CA ASP A 263 11.44 -12.15 -8.57
C ASP A 263 10.76 -11.92 -7.21
N PHE A 264 11.29 -10.96 -6.45
CA PHE A 264 10.69 -10.55 -5.18
C PHE A 264 9.45 -9.68 -5.42
N PRO A 265 8.38 -9.79 -4.60
CA PRO A 265 7.19 -8.95 -4.75
C PRO A 265 7.49 -7.45 -4.73
N ASP A 266 6.78 -6.67 -5.55
CA ASP A 266 6.93 -5.21 -5.62
C ASP A 266 6.40 -4.53 -4.33
N TYR A 267 7.30 -4.40 -3.37
CA TYR A 267 7.01 -3.85 -2.04
C TYR A 267 6.69 -2.35 -2.05
N ARG A 268 7.12 -1.58 -3.07
CA ARG A 268 6.91 -0.13 -3.16
C ARG A 268 5.43 0.23 -3.25
N ARG A 269 4.59 -0.69 -3.73
CA ARG A 269 3.13 -0.53 -3.72
C ARG A 269 2.56 -0.47 -2.30
N LEU A 270 3.24 -1.10 -1.35
CA LEU A 270 2.85 -1.19 0.06
C LEU A 270 3.50 -0.09 0.91
N THR A 271 4.42 0.70 0.36
CA THR A 271 5.04 1.85 1.05
C THR A 271 4.31 3.18 0.78
N LEU A 272 3.42 3.22 -0.22
CA LEU A 272 2.60 4.39 -0.58
C LEU A 272 1.26 4.40 0.18
N LEU A 273 1.31 4.19 1.49
CA LEU A 273 0.11 4.21 2.34
C LEU A 273 -0.29 5.66 2.67
N PRO A 274 -1.60 5.97 2.72
CA PRO A 274 -2.08 7.28 3.14
C PRO A 274 -1.74 7.55 4.61
N GLU A 275 -1.52 8.81 4.96
CA GLU A 275 -1.22 9.20 6.34
C GLU A 275 -2.37 8.83 7.28
N GLY A 276 -2.02 8.20 8.40
CA GLY A 276 -2.94 7.72 9.43
C GLY A 276 -2.81 8.45 10.77
N ARG A 277 -3.62 8.04 11.74
CA ARG A 277 -3.47 8.50 13.14
C ARG A 277 -2.23 7.84 13.75
N ARG A 278 -1.26 8.66 14.17
CA ARG A 278 -0.05 8.18 14.87
C ARG A 278 -0.29 8.05 16.36
N LEU A 279 -0.02 6.86 16.90
CA LEU A 279 -0.22 6.50 18.29
C LEU A 279 1.10 5.98 18.88
N PRO A 280 1.54 6.49 20.03
CA PRO A 280 2.74 5.98 20.69
C PRO A 280 2.51 4.56 21.23
N LEU A 281 3.52 3.71 21.08
CA LEU A 281 3.53 2.35 21.63
C LEU A 281 4.33 2.30 22.93
N ASP A 282 3.71 1.85 24.02
CA ASP A 282 4.44 1.41 25.21
C ASP A 282 4.94 -0.02 24.98
N VAL A 283 6.10 -0.13 24.33
CA VAL A 283 6.72 -1.41 23.95
C VAL A 283 6.90 -2.33 25.17
N PRO A 284 7.42 -1.88 26.33
CA PRO A 284 7.50 -2.70 27.53
C PRO A 284 6.15 -3.21 28.05
N ALA A 285 5.09 -2.38 28.02
CA ALA A 285 3.76 -2.82 28.43
C ALA A 285 3.15 -3.83 27.45
N LEU A 286 3.25 -3.58 26.15
CA LEU A 286 2.75 -4.51 25.12
C LEU A 286 3.46 -5.85 25.17
N ARG A 287 4.80 -5.87 25.30
CA ARG A 287 5.55 -7.14 25.47
C ARG A 287 5.11 -7.93 26.70
N ARG A 288 4.86 -7.25 27.83
CA ARG A 288 4.35 -7.90 29.05
C ARG A 288 2.93 -8.44 28.87
N ALA A 289 2.07 -7.71 28.16
CA ALA A 289 0.70 -8.14 27.91
C ALA A 289 0.64 -9.35 26.95
N LEU A 290 1.48 -9.35 25.92
CA LEU A 290 1.53 -10.40 24.90
C LEU A 290 2.30 -11.65 25.36
N GLY A 291 3.32 -11.49 26.20
CA GLY A 291 4.23 -12.57 26.64
C GLY A 291 3.60 -13.70 27.48
N GLY A 292 2.29 -13.66 27.72
CA GLY A 292 1.52 -14.73 28.39
C GLY A 292 0.30 -15.22 27.59
N GLN A 293 0.11 -14.77 26.34
CA GLN A 293 -1.03 -15.17 25.51
C GLN A 293 -0.62 -16.25 24.49
N GLU A 294 -1.26 -17.42 24.56
CA GLU A 294 -1.22 -18.44 23.49
C GLU A 294 -2.29 -18.21 22.41
N ALA A 295 -2.93 -17.04 22.41
CA ALA A 295 -4.01 -16.73 21.50
C ALA A 295 -3.51 -16.57 20.05
N GLU A 296 -4.29 -17.08 19.09
CA GLU A 296 -3.99 -16.93 17.66
C GLU A 296 -4.22 -15.49 17.18
N VAL A 297 -5.09 -14.75 17.88
CA VAL A 297 -5.43 -13.34 17.62
C VAL A 297 -5.44 -12.57 18.94
N CYS A 298 -4.81 -11.40 18.93
CA CYS A 298 -4.82 -10.42 20.00
C CYS A 298 -5.59 -9.17 19.52
N VAL A 299 -6.45 -8.61 20.37
CA VAL A 299 -7.20 -7.39 20.07
C VAL A 299 -6.45 -6.19 20.65
N LEU A 300 -6.07 -5.26 19.77
CA LEU A 300 -5.55 -3.96 20.16
C LEU A 300 -6.70 -2.96 20.23
N VAL A 301 -6.78 -2.24 21.34
CA VAL A 301 -7.69 -1.12 21.53
C VAL A 301 -6.90 0.17 21.30
N LEU A 302 -7.35 0.94 20.31
CA LEU A 302 -6.69 2.15 19.82
C LEU A 302 -7.49 3.37 20.30
N THR A 303 -6.90 4.11 21.24
CA THR A 303 -7.44 5.39 21.73
C THR A 303 -6.41 6.49 21.50
N ASP A 304 -5.91 7.13 22.57
CA ASP A 304 -4.74 8.00 22.55
C ASP A 304 -3.43 7.19 22.72
N THR A 305 -3.55 5.97 23.22
CA THR A 305 -2.48 4.97 23.31
C THR A 305 -2.97 3.64 22.78
N VAL A 306 -2.04 2.71 22.56
CA VAL A 306 -2.33 1.34 22.11
C VAL A 306 -2.20 0.40 23.29
N THR A 307 -3.29 -0.30 23.61
CA THR A 307 -3.31 -1.30 24.68
C THR A 307 -3.88 -2.62 24.17
N VAL A 308 -3.51 -3.72 24.83
CA VAL A 308 -4.18 -5.01 24.67
C VAL A 308 -5.44 -4.99 25.54
N GLY A 309 -6.60 -5.32 24.98
CA GLY A 309 -7.86 -5.31 25.72
C GLY A 309 -8.97 -6.10 25.04
N ASP A 310 -10.04 -6.37 25.78
CA ASP A 310 -11.18 -7.17 25.33
C ASP A 310 -12.21 -6.36 24.50
N GLU A 311 -13.17 -7.07 23.92
CA GLU A 311 -14.20 -6.58 22.99
C GLU A 311 -15.24 -5.61 23.59
N ASP A 312 -15.04 -5.04 24.78
CA ASP A 312 -16.02 -4.15 25.44
C ASP A 312 -15.50 -2.73 25.71
N GLY A 313 -14.28 -2.39 25.25
CA GLY A 313 -13.70 -1.05 25.42
C GLY A 313 -14.16 0.00 24.40
N ALA A 314 -14.16 1.28 24.80
CA ALA A 314 -14.35 2.42 23.90
C ALA A 314 -13.07 2.72 23.10
N GLY A 315 -13.12 2.68 21.78
CA GLY A 315 -11.98 2.93 20.88
C GLY A 315 -12.07 2.14 19.57
N ASP A 316 -11.18 2.43 18.61
CA ASP A 316 -11.05 1.61 17.41
C ASP A 316 -10.39 0.28 17.79
N ARG A 317 -10.78 -0.81 17.13
CA ARG A 317 -10.27 -2.15 17.43
C ARG A 317 -9.66 -2.78 16.20
N VAL A 318 -8.57 -3.49 16.43
CA VAL A 318 -7.89 -4.24 15.37
C VAL A 318 -7.37 -5.56 15.93
N GLY A 319 -7.68 -6.65 15.24
CA GLY A 319 -7.09 -7.95 15.51
C GLY A 319 -5.70 -8.03 14.91
N VAL A 320 -4.76 -8.61 15.63
CA VAL A 320 -3.40 -8.85 15.16
C VAL A 320 -2.92 -10.22 15.63
N ASN A 321 -2.01 -10.83 14.88
CA ASN A 321 -1.29 -11.99 15.38
C ASN A 321 -0.26 -11.53 16.45
N PRO A 322 -0.32 -12.06 17.68
CA PRO A 322 0.55 -11.59 18.77
C PRO A 322 2.03 -11.92 18.53
N ALA A 323 2.35 -13.04 17.87
CA ALA A 323 3.73 -13.40 17.55
C ALA A 323 4.33 -12.40 16.55
N PHE A 324 3.58 -12.05 15.50
CA PHE A 324 4.06 -11.07 14.51
C PHE A 324 4.19 -9.67 15.11
N LEU A 325 3.29 -9.28 16.01
CA LEU A 325 3.42 -8.03 16.75
C LEU A 325 4.65 -8.04 17.66
N LEU A 326 4.90 -9.12 18.42
CA LEU A 326 6.08 -9.24 19.28
C LEU A 326 7.38 -9.12 18.49
N ASP A 327 7.47 -9.74 17.32
CA ASP A 327 8.64 -9.65 16.45
C ASP A 327 8.85 -8.22 15.93
N ALA A 328 7.79 -7.53 15.52
CA ALA A 328 7.88 -6.13 15.10
C ALA A 328 8.27 -5.21 16.28
N LEU A 329 7.75 -5.48 17.47
CA LEU A 329 8.15 -4.79 18.70
C LEU A 329 9.59 -5.08 19.09
N ALA A 330 10.18 -6.21 18.68
CA ALA A 330 11.59 -6.53 18.94
C ALA A 330 12.56 -5.59 18.21
N ALA A 331 12.10 -4.88 17.19
CA ALA A 331 12.93 -3.98 16.39
C ALA A 331 13.42 -2.74 17.15
N GLY A 332 12.70 -2.25 18.16
CA GLY A 332 13.08 -1.04 18.91
C GLY A 332 12.31 -0.85 20.22
N GLU A 333 12.72 0.12 21.04
CA GLU A 333 12.05 0.46 22.31
C GLU A 333 11.08 1.65 22.17
N GLU A 334 11.36 2.57 21.26
CA GLU A 334 10.49 3.70 20.93
C GLU A 334 9.85 3.44 19.57
N LEU A 335 8.56 3.14 19.53
CA LEU A 335 7.84 2.85 18.30
C LEU A 335 6.54 3.66 18.22
N LEU A 336 6.16 4.04 17.01
CA LEU A 336 4.88 4.68 16.72
C LEU A 336 4.05 3.77 15.83
N LEU A 337 2.76 3.64 16.13
CA LEU A 337 1.80 2.99 15.27
C LEU A 337 1.06 4.02 14.42
N GLU A 338 1.14 3.91 13.11
CA GLU A 338 0.30 4.65 12.18
C GLU A 338 -0.92 3.81 11.80
N TYR A 339 -2.08 4.26 12.26
CA TYR A 339 -3.37 3.59 12.08
C TYR A 339 -4.21 4.29 11.01
N ILE A 340 -4.47 3.58 9.92
CA ILE A 340 -5.25 4.08 8.79
C ILE A 340 -6.72 3.63 8.89
N GLY A 341 -6.97 2.44 9.44
CA GLY A 341 -8.31 1.89 9.61
C GLY A 341 -8.29 0.39 9.92
N PRO A 342 -9.45 -0.21 10.25
CA PRO A 342 -9.54 -1.57 10.79
C PRO A 342 -9.18 -2.68 9.79
N LYS A 343 -9.27 -2.38 8.49
CA LYS A 343 -8.94 -3.31 7.40
C LYS A 343 -7.65 -2.93 6.67
N ALA A 344 -7.00 -1.85 7.10
CA ALA A 344 -5.75 -1.39 6.51
C ALA A 344 -4.56 -2.01 7.26
N PRO A 345 -3.40 -2.19 6.60
CA PRO A 345 -2.18 -2.59 7.29
C PRO A 345 -1.85 -1.64 8.44
N LEU A 346 -1.34 -2.19 9.52
CA LEU A 346 -0.80 -1.47 10.67
C LEU A 346 0.67 -1.15 10.38
N VAL A 347 1.06 0.12 10.45
CA VAL A 347 2.45 0.54 10.19
C VAL A 347 3.13 0.88 11.51
N LEU A 348 4.18 0.16 11.88
CA LEU A 348 5.04 0.47 13.02
C LEU A 348 6.25 1.23 12.50
N LEU A 349 6.33 2.51 12.85
CA LEU A 349 7.41 3.41 12.49
C LEU A 349 8.48 3.41 13.57
N ARG A 350 9.74 3.47 13.13
CA ARG A 350 10.91 3.63 13.99
C ARG A 350 11.43 5.07 13.91
N PRO A 351 11.24 5.90 14.95
CA PRO A 351 11.77 7.26 14.95
C PRO A 351 13.29 7.30 15.08
N ASP A 352 13.92 6.23 15.58
CA ASP A 352 15.35 6.10 15.78
C ASP A 352 16.12 5.73 14.50
N VAL A 353 15.44 5.15 13.51
CA VAL A 353 16.03 4.71 12.25
C VAL A 353 15.24 5.31 11.09
N GLU A 354 15.89 6.20 10.35
CA GLU A 354 15.29 6.87 9.19
C GLU A 354 14.81 5.85 8.14
N ASP A 355 13.60 6.08 7.61
CA ASP A 355 12.93 5.23 6.61
C ASP A 355 12.73 3.75 7.01
N ALA A 356 12.84 3.40 8.30
CA ALA A 356 12.56 2.04 8.78
C ALA A 356 11.13 1.91 9.32
N PHE A 357 10.41 0.91 8.81
CA PHE A 357 9.07 0.61 9.26
C PHE A 357 8.73 -0.87 9.10
N SER A 358 7.73 -1.30 9.86
CA SER A 358 7.16 -2.65 9.80
C SER A 358 5.67 -2.56 9.50
N LEU A 359 5.18 -3.45 8.65
CA LEU A 359 3.78 -3.57 8.27
C LEU A 359 3.23 -4.89 8.80
N LEU A 360 2.08 -4.83 9.43
CA LEU A 360 1.35 -5.99 9.95
C LEU A 360 -0.06 -5.99 9.35
N MET A 361 -0.45 -7.12 8.76
CA MET A 361 -1.82 -7.27 8.27
C MET A 361 -2.78 -7.48 9.45
N PRO A 362 -3.91 -6.76 9.49
CA PRO A 362 -4.91 -6.99 10.52
C PRO A 362 -5.60 -8.34 10.31
N VAL A 363 -5.97 -8.97 11.42
CA VAL A 363 -6.84 -10.14 11.45
C VAL A 363 -8.28 -9.65 11.58
N SER A 364 -9.18 -10.19 10.75
CA SER A 364 -10.61 -9.91 10.87
C SER A 364 -11.11 -10.41 12.22
N LEU A 365 -11.67 -9.49 13.01
CA LEU A 365 -12.46 -9.84 14.19
C LEU A 365 -13.83 -10.27 13.67
N GLU A 366 -14.22 -11.53 13.90
CA GLU A 366 -15.58 -11.96 13.60
C GLU A 366 -16.54 -11.14 14.46
N ALA A 367 -17.55 -10.54 13.82
CA ALA A 367 -18.49 -9.60 14.44
C ALA A 367 -19.72 -10.29 15.02
#